data_AF-X5UPQ4-F1
#
_entry.id   AF-X5UPQ4-F1
#
_cell.length_a   1.000
_cell.length_b   1.000
_cell.length_c   1.000
_cell.angle_alpha   90.00
_cell.angle_beta   90.00
_cell.angle_gamma   90.00
#
_symmetry.space_group_name_H-M   'P 1'
#
loop_
_entity.id
_entity.type
_entity.pdbx_description
1 polymer ?
#
loop_
_entity_poly.entity_id
_entity_poly.type
_entity_poly.pdbx_seq_one_letter_code
_entity_poly.pdbx_strand_id
1 'polypeptide(L)' 'MYWEVVDLMKGVAAKATICSIAAVEFVPSKDPDGNSALTAGRIISLAIGSILKKTSV' A
#
# COMPACT_ATOMS: atom_id res chain seq x y z
N MET A 1 1.33 -11.29 5.38
CA MET A 1 1.09 -9.84 5.44
C MET A 1 1.06 -9.13 4.08
N TYR A 2 2.11 -9.15 3.26
CA TYR A 2 2.11 -8.36 1.99
C TYR A 2 0.88 -8.62 1.10
N TRP A 3 0.58 -9.89 0.79
CA TRP A 3 -0.54 -10.24 -0.09
C TRP A 3 -1.91 -9.92 0.53
N GLU A 4 -2.06 -10.05 1.84
CA GLU A 4 -3.30 -9.67 2.53
C GLU A 4 -3.59 -8.17 2.38
N VAL A 5 -2.55 -7.32 2.45
CA VAL A 5 -2.68 -5.88 2.19
C VAL A 5 -3.01 -5.61 0.71
N VAL A 6 -2.40 -6.37 -0.22
CA VAL A 6 -2.70 -6.26 -1.66
C VAL A 6 -4.18 -6.53 -1.92
N ASP A 7 -4.70 -7.63 -1.37
CA ASP A 7 -6.07 -8.06 -1.59
C ASP A 7 -7.06 -7.10 -0.94
N LEU A 8 -6.76 -6.60 0.26
CA LEU A 8 -7.54 -5.55 0.91
C LEU A 8 -7.59 -4.28 0.08
N MET A 9 -6.44 -3.78 -0.38
CA MET A 9 -6.34 -2.55 -1.17
C MET A 9 -7.14 -2.66 -2.48
N LYS A 10 -7.02 -3.79 -3.18
CA LYS A 10 -7.80 -4.07 -4.40
C LYS A 10 -9.30 -4.14 -4.09
N GLY A 11 -9.68 -4.80 -2.99
CA GLY A 11 -11.07 -4.90 -2.56
C GLY A 11 -11.69 -3.53 -2.24
N VAL A 12 -10.94 -2.63 -1.61
CA VAL A 12 -11.36 -1.25 -1.35
C VAL A 12 -11.47 -0.46 -2.66
N ALA A 13 -10.43 -0.50 -3.51
CA ALA A 13 -10.41 0.21 -4.79
C ALA A 13 -11.51 -0.25 -5.77
N ALA A 14 -12.02 -1.48 -5.61
CA ALA A 14 -13.16 -1.98 -6.38
C ALA A 14 -14.52 -1.41 -5.93
N LYS A 15 -14.60 -0.83 -4.73
CA LYS A 15 -15.86 -0.37 -4.11
C LYS A 15 -15.88 1.13 -3.82
N ALA A 16 -14.72 1.77 -3.74
CA ALA A 16 -14.58 3.17 -3.37
C ALA A 16 -13.36 3.81 -4.04
N THR A 17 -13.38 5.14 -4.11
CA THR A 17 -12.21 5.93 -4.50
C THR A 17 -11.31 6.15 -3.30
N ILE A 18 -10.06 5.69 -3.40
CA ILE A 18 -9.05 5.95 -2.38
C ILE A 18 -8.52 7.38 -2.58
N CYS A 19 -8.73 8.26 -1.61
CA CYS A 19 -8.29 9.65 -1.69
C CYS A 19 -6.89 9.89 -1.09
N SER A 20 -6.47 9.06 -0.14
CA SER A 20 -5.17 9.18 0.54
C SER A 20 -4.77 7.88 1.23
N ILE A 21 -3.48 7.75 1.55
CA ILE A 21 -2.93 6.73 2.45
C ILE A 21 -1.93 7.34 3.43
N ALA A 22 -1.72 6.68 4.56
CA ALA A 22 -0.64 6.99 5.50
C ALA A 22 0.12 5.70 5.84
N ALA A 23 1.45 5.74 5.70
CA ALA A 23 2.35 4.69 6.17
C ALA A 23 3.08 5.23 7.41
N VAL A 24 2.88 4.56 8.55
CA VAL A 24 3.38 4.98 9.86
C VAL A 24 4.10 3.82 10.55
N GLU A 25 4.75 4.10 11.68
CA GLU A 25 5.41 3.09 12.53
C GLU A 25 6.55 2.32 11.87
N PHE A 26 7.15 2.84 10.81
CA PHE A 26 8.41 2.29 10.31
C PHE A 26 9.55 2.65 11.25
N VAL A 27 10.27 1.64 11.76
CA VAL A 27 11.39 1.79 12.69
C VAL A 27 12.66 1.23 12.04
N PRO A 28 13.53 2.07 11.44
CA PRO A 28 14.69 1.61 10.69
C PRO A 28 15.64 0.70 11.48
N SER A 29 15.82 0.97 12.78
CA SER A 29 16.68 0.17 13.65
C SER A 29 16.18 -1.27 13.89
N LYS A 30 14.90 -1.56 13.56
CA LYS A 30 14.30 -2.88 13.65
C LYS A 30 14.21 -3.60 12.29
N ASP A 31 14.82 -3.05 11.24
CA ASP A 31 14.80 -3.61 9.88
C ASP A 31 16.22 -3.89 9.34
N PRO A 32 17.00 -4.76 9.99
CA PRO A 32 18.41 -5.00 9.63
C PRO A 32 18.59 -5.52 8.20
N ASP A 33 17.61 -6.28 7.70
CA ASP A 33 17.64 -6.87 6.35
C ASP A 33 16.97 -5.97 5.30
N GLY A 34 16.41 -4.83 5.69
CA GLY A 34 15.69 -3.92 4.79
C GLY A 34 14.35 -4.47 4.25
N ASN A 35 13.91 -5.63 4.72
CA ASN A 35 12.71 -6.31 4.23
C ASN A 35 11.43 -5.51 4.54
N SER A 36 11.39 -4.82 5.68
CA SER A 36 10.25 -4.02 6.09
C SER A 36 10.14 -2.77 5.22
N ALA A 37 11.26 -2.09 4.96
CA ALA A 37 11.34 -0.94 4.04
C ALA A 37 10.92 -1.33 2.62
N LEU A 38 11.45 -2.46 2.11
CA LEU A 38 11.10 -2.98 0.79
C LEU A 38 9.61 -3.32 0.70
N THR A 39 9.07 -3.99 1.72
CA THR A 39 7.66 -4.36 1.76
C THR A 39 6.76 -3.12 1.82
N ALA A 40 7.08 -2.14 2.66
CA ALA A 40 6.35 -0.87 2.74
C ALA A 40 6.40 -0.10 1.42
N GLY A 41 7.56 -0.01 0.77
CA GLY A 41 7.71 0.64 -0.53
C GLY A 41 6.86 -0.01 -1.62
N ARG A 42 6.74 -1.34 -1.62
CA ARG A 42 5.84 -2.07 -2.53
C ARG A 42 4.37 -1.78 -2.25
N ILE A 43 3.97 -1.71 -0.97
CA ILE A 43 2.60 -1.35 -0.58
C ILE A 43 2.27 0.10 -0.98
N ILE A 44 3.19 1.04 -0.78
CA ILE A 44 3.01 2.45 -1.16
C ILE A 44 2.89 2.56 -2.69
N SER A 45 3.73 1.85 -3.44
CA SER A 45 3.65 1.82 -4.91
C SER A 45 2.30 1.27 -5.40
N LEU A 46 1.81 0.20 -4.77
CA LEU A 46 0.46 -0.33 -5.03
C LEU A 46 -0.61 0.73 -4.74
N ALA A 47 -0.53 1.40 -3.58
CA ALA A 47 -1.49 2.42 -3.19
C ALA A 47 -1.53 3.59 -4.18
N ILE A 48 -0.37 4.09 -4.60
CA ILE A 48 -0.27 5.14 -5.62
C ILE A 48 -0.94 4.66 -6.92
N GLY A 49 -0.66 3.43 -7.36
CA GLY A 49 -1.32 2.86 -8.54
C GLY A 49 -2.84 2.76 -8.38
N SER A 50 -3.33 2.38 -7.19
CA SER A 50 -4.76 2.30 -6.89
C SER A 50 -5.43 3.68 -6.83
N ILE A 51 -4.74 4.72 -6.36
CA ILE A 51 -5.23 6.10 -6.34
C ILE A 51 -5.27 6.69 -7.75
N LEU A 52 -4.22 6.47 -8.54
CA LEU A 52 -4.11 7.02 -9.91
C LEU A 52 -5.02 6.30 -10.91
N LYS A 53 -5.42 5.07 -10.62
CA LYS A 53 -6.40 4.34 -11.42
C LYS A 53 -7.74 5.08 -11.36
N LYS A 54 -8.03 5.88 -12.40
CA LYS A 54 -9.37 6.44 -12.60
C LYS A 54 -10.37 5.30 -12.74
N THR A 55 -11.36 5.27 -11.86
CA THR A 55 -12.61 4.57 -12.14
C THR A 55 -13.31 5.39 -13.21
N SER A 56 -13.28 4.92 -14.46
CA SER A 56 -14.12 5.48 -15.52
C SER A 56 -15.57 5.29 -15.08
N VAL A 57 -16.20 6.39 -14.67
CA VAL A 57 -17.66 6.46 -14.47
C VAL A 57 -18.28 6.87 -15.80
#